data_AF-I6ZTU6-F1
#
_entry.id   AF-I6ZTU6-F1
#
_cell.length_a   1.000
_cell.length_b   1.000
_cell.length_c   1.000
_cell.angle_alpha   90.00
_cell.angle_beta   90.00
_cell.angle_gamma   90.00
#
_symmetry.space_group_name_H-M   'P 1'
#
loop_
_entity.id
_entity.type
_entity.pdbx_description
1 polymer ?
#
loop_
_entity_poly.entity_id
_entity_poly.type
_entity_poly.pdbx_seq_one_letter_code
_entity_poly.pdbx_strand_id
1 'polypeptide(L)'
;MSLHHQKRIREIRKILSNLESRIDIIESLKRFKDIVLVNEDNDLIVLVIQKVHSILYSSYNIEYIEILLDIIHSEEAFDELFRIIFSFENRPCLPRIINKLRNKNELIIFKYLKELKNNRLFNNLSKEMDKRYNEILDTVDFDH
;
A
#
# COMPACT_ATOMS: atom_id res chain seq x y z
N MET A 1 23.57 -22.78 -0.94
CA MET A 1 22.88 -21.62 -1.56
C MET A 1 23.17 -21.61 -3.06
N SER A 2 22.16 -21.45 -3.92
CA SER A 2 22.38 -21.42 -5.38
C SER A 2 22.95 -20.08 -5.85
N LEU A 3 23.64 -20.08 -7.00
CA LEU A 3 24.19 -18.88 -7.63
C LEU A 3 23.10 -17.82 -7.92
N HIS A 4 21.88 -18.28 -8.20
CA HIS A 4 20.71 -17.45 -8.44
C HIS A 4 20.26 -16.71 -7.17
N HIS A 5 20.32 -17.39 -6.02
CA HIS A 5 19.96 -16.81 -4.74
C HIS A 5 20.95 -15.70 -4.30
N GLN A 6 22.24 -15.89 -4.55
CA GLN A 6 23.27 -14.88 -4.27
C GLN A 6 23.12 -13.62 -5.14
N LYS A 7 22.79 -13.78 -6.44
CA LYS A 7 22.52 -12.66 -7.34
C LYS A 7 21.33 -11.83 -6.85
N ARG A 8 20.22 -12.49 -6.47
CA ARG A 8 19.02 -11.83 -5.94
C ARG A 8 19.32 -11.03 -4.67
N ILE A 9 20.06 -11.62 -3.71
CA ILE A 9 20.46 -10.91 -2.48
C ILE A 9 21.27 -9.65 -2.81
N ARG A 10 22.23 -9.74 -3.73
CA ARG A 10 23.05 -8.58 -4.14
C ARG A 10 22.19 -7.48 -4.76
N GLU A 11 21.21 -7.84 -5.57
CA GLU A 11 20.30 -6.91 -6.21
C GLU A 11 19.39 -6.21 -5.19
N ILE A 12 18.79 -6.95 -4.27
CA ILE A 12 17.97 -6.40 -3.17
C ILE A 12 18.79 -5.42 -2.33
N ARG A 13 20.03 -5.78 -1.96
CA ARG A 13 20.92 -4.87 -1.21
C ARG A 13 21.19 -3.57 -1.96
N LYS A 14 21.40 -3.64 -3.28
CA LYS A 14 21.59 -2.44 -4.11
C LYS A 14 20.35 -1.56 -4.13
N ILE A 15 19.16 -2.16 -4.29
CA ILE A 15 17.88 -1.45 -4.23
C ILE A 15 17.73 -0.74 -2.88
N LEU A 16 17.94 -1.44 -1.78
CA LEU A 16 17.81 -0.85 -0.43
C LEU A 16 18.79 0.32 -0.23
N SER A 17 20.04 0.18 -0.69
CA SER A 17 21.03 1.25 -0.62
C SER A 17 20.65 2.48 -1.45
N ASN A 18 20.08 2.28 -2.65
CA ASN A 18 19.57 3.35 -3.49
C ASN A 18 18.41 4.10 -2.81
N LEU A 19 17.46 3.36 -2.22
CA LEU A 19 16.33 3.95 -1.50
C LEU A 19 16.83 4.78 -0.29
N GLU A 20 17.76 4.25 0.51
CA GLU A 20 18.37 4.98 1.64
C GLU A 20 19.09 6.26 1.19
N SER A 21 19.81 6.17 0.07
CA SER A 21 20.56 7.30 -0.49
C SER A 21 19.68 8.25 -1.30
N ARG A 22 18.39 7.93 -1.48
CA ARG A 22 17.41 8.67 -2.31
C ARG A 22 17.83 8.82 -3.77
N ILE A 23 18.55 7.84 -4.31
CA ILE A 23 19.04 7.80 -5.70
C ILE A 23 18.16 6.83 -6.52
N ASP A 24 17.80 7.21 -7.74
CA ASP A 24 17.06 6.36 -8.69
C ASP A 24 15.85 5.66 -8.06
N ILE A 25 15.07 6.38 -7.24
CA ILE A 25 14.02 5.80 -6.39
C ILE A 25 12.96 5.06 -7.22
N ILE A 26 12.47 5.68 -8.30
CA ILE A 26 11.46 5.08 -9.20
C ILE A 26 11.96 3.75 -9.76
N GLU A 27 13.17 3.76 -10.32
CA GLU A 27 13.77 2.59 -10.94
C GLU A 27 14.02 1.49 -9.91
N SER A 28 14.48 1.87 -8.71
CA SER A 28 14.69 0.95 -7.60
C SER A 28 13.39 0.30 -7.14
N LEU A 29 12.29 1.07 -7.07
CA LEU A 29 10.96 0.55 -6.72
C LEU A 29 10.38 -0.35 -7.82
N LYS A 30 10.56 -0.01 -9.10
CA LYS A 30 10.12 -0.85 -10.23
C LYS A 30 10.83 -2.20 -10.20
N ARG A 31 12.16 -2.21 -10.05
CA ARG A 31 12.93 -3.46 -9.92
C ARG A 31 12.54 -4.26 -8.68
N PHE A 32 12.31 -3.57 -7.56
CA PHE A 32 11.85 -4.23 -6.34
C PHE A 32 10.52 -4.95 -6.57
N LYS A 33 9.55 -4.28 -7.20
CA LYS A 33 8.28 -4.88 -7.59
C LYS A 33 8.49 -6.13 -8.43
N ASP A 34 9.31 -6.07 -9.47
CA ASP A 34 9.54 -7.21 -10.34
C ASP A 34 10.15 -8.41 -9.59
N ILE A 35 11.01 -8.16 -8.59
CA ILE A 35 11.62 -9.19 -7.74
C ILE A 35 10.59 -9.83 -6.79
N VAL A 36 9.70 -9.03 -6.22
CA VAL A 36 8.72 -9.46 -5.21
C VAL A 36 7.53 -10.17 -5.85
N LEU A 37 7.09 -9.74 -7.03
CA LEU A 37 6.01 -10.41 -7.78
C LEU A 37 6.34 -11.87 -8.13
N VAL A 38 7.63 -12.22 -8.20
CA VAL A 38 8.09 -13.59 -8.46
C VAL A 38 8.27 -14.39 -7.16
N ASN A 39 8.45 -13.72 -6.03
CA ASN A 39 8.77 -14.36 -4.76
C ASN A 39 8.33 -13.44 -3.62
N GLU A 40 7.13 -13.74 -3.14
CA GLU A 40 6.38 -13.05 -2.09
C GLU A 40 7.14 -13.16 -0.75
N ASP A 41 7.97 -12.17 -0.47
CA ASP A 41 8.69 -12.00 0.79
C ASP A 41 8.08 -10.82 1.54
N ASN A 42 7.10 -11.11 2.40
CA ASN A 42 6.33 -10.10 3.12
C ASN A 42 7.20 -9.26 4.06
N ASP A 43 8.16 -9.87 4.75
CA ASP A 43 9.09 -9.15 5.64
C ASP A 43 9.90 -8.12 4.85
N LEU A 44 10.37 -8.53 3.66
CA LEU A 44 11.10 -7.64 2.78
C LEU A 44 10.22 -6.52 2.21
N ILE A 45 8.95 -6.80 1.89
CA ILE A 45 7.97 -5.78 1.47
C ILE A 45 7.79 -4.74 2.58
N VAL A 46 7.52 -5.18 3.80
CA VAL A 46 7.32 -4.30 4.97
C VAL A 46 8.57 -3.43 5.19
N LEU A 47 9.77 -4.03 5.15
CA LEU A 47 11.03 -3.31 5.27
C LEU A 47 11.16 -2.20 4.21
N VAL A 48 10.82 -2.49 2.96
CA VAL A 48 10.89 -1.48 1.88
C VAL A 48 9.88 -0.37 2.11
N ILE A 49 8.63 -0.70 2.48
CA ILE A 49 7.58 0.28 2.80
C ILE A 49 8.06 1.23 3.92
N GLN A 50 8.65 0.69 4.99
CA GLN A 50 9.20 1.48 6.09
C GLN A 50 10.35 2.40 5.65
N LYS A 51 11.25 1.91 4.79
CA LYS A 51 12.37 2.74 4.29
C LYS A 51 11.89 3.86 3.37
N VAL A 52 10.90 3.59 2.53
CA VAL A 52 10.35 4.62 1.64
C VAL A 52 9.39 5.57 2.34
N HIS A 53 8.95 5.29 3.57
CA HIS A 53 8.11 6.20 4.34
C HIS A 53 8.66 7.64 4.35
N SER A 54 9.94 7.81 4.72
CA SER A 54 10.57 9.13 4.77
C SER A 54 10.68 9.79 3.39
N ILE A 55 10.85 8.98 2.34
CA ILE A 55 10.92 9.44 0.95
C ILE A 55 9.54 9.92 0.51
N LEU A 56 8.51 9.09 0.69
CA LEU A 56 7.13 9.37 0.37
C LEU A 56 6.62 10.63 1.07
N TYR A 57 7.00 10.81 2.34
CA TYR A 57 6.70 12.02 3.09
C TYR A 57 7.35 13.27 2.48
N SER A 58 8.60 13.17 2.01
CA SER A 58 9.35 14.30 1.48
C SER A 58 9.07 14.65 0.01
N SER A 59 8.84 13.66 -0.85
CA SER A 59 8.70 13.86 -2.30
C SER A 59 7.26 13.74 -2.80
N TYR A 60 6.35 13.20 -1.99
CA TYR A 60 4.93 12.98 -2.31
C TYR A 60 4.71 12.48 -3.75
N ASN A 61 5.40 11.39 -4.10
CA ASN A 61 5.31 10.87 -5.45
C ASN A 61 4.25 9.77 -5.51
N ILE A 62 3.12 10.07 -6.18
CA ILE A 62 2.01 9.14 -6.33
C ILE A 62 2.41 7.87 -7.10
N GLU A 63 3.37 7.96 -8.03
CA GLU A 63 3.89 6.79 -8.74
C GLU A 63 4.53 5.80 -7.76
N TYR A 64 5.19 6.28 -6.69
CA TYR A 64 5.82 5.41 -5.70
C TYR A 64 4.74 4.65 -4.91
N ILE A 65 3.69 5.37 -4.50
CA ILE A 65 2.55 4.78 -3.80
C ILE A 65 1.87 3.74 -4.68
N GLU A 66 1.70 4.04 -5.97
CA GLU A 66 1.08 3.12 -6.92
C GLU A 66 1.91 1.84 -7.12
N ILE A 67 3.24 1.94 -7.17
CA ILE A 67 4.14 0.77 -7.24
C ILE A 67 4.04 -0.07 -5.96
N LEU A 68 4.06 0.57 -4.78
CA LEU A 68 3.95 -0.13 -3.49
C LEU A 68 2.60 -0.83 -3.35
N LEU A 69 1.52 -0.22 -3.84
CA LEU A 69 0.21 -0.85 -3.89
C LEU A 69 0.15 -2.07 -4.80
N ASP A 70 1.05 -2.21 -5.76
CA ASP A 70 1.09 -3.35 -6.67
C ASP A 70 1.81 -4.57 -6.07
N ILE A 71 2.52 -4.41 -4.95
CA ILE A 71 3.29 -5.48 -4.28
C ILE A 71 2.74 -5.88 -2.90
N ILE A 72 1.63 -5.27 -2.46
CA ILE A 72 1.03 -5.60 -1.18
C ILE A 72 0.18 -6.86 -1.34
N HIS A 73 0.61 -7.91 -0.66
CA HIS A 73 -0.07 -9.21 -0.62
C HIS A 73 -0.46 -9.63 0.81
N SER A 74 -0.03 -8.88 1.83
CA SER A 74 -0.35 -9.14 3.24
C SER A 74 -1.07 -7.97 3.90
N GLU A 75 -1.86 -8.28 4.92
CA GLU A 75 -2.54 -7.29 5.76
C GLU A 75 -1.55 -6.37 6.47
N GLU A 76 -0.42 -6.89 6.95
CA GLU A 76 0.60 -6.09 7.63
C GLU A 76 1.26 -5.06 6.70
N ALA A 77 1.65 -5.48 5.49
CA ALA A 77 2.21 -4.57 4.50
C ALA A 77 1.18 -3.51 4.07
N PHE A 78 -0.09 -3.91 4.00
CA PHE A 78 -1.17 -2.98 3.76
C PHE A 78 -1.28 -1.93 4.86
N ASP A 79 -1.32 -2.37 6.12
CA ASP A 79 -1.50 -1.50 7.26
C ASP A 79 -0.40 -0.44 7.34
N GLU A 80 0.84 -0.86 7.09
CA GLU A 80 1.98 0.04 7.08
C GLU A 80 1.86 1.08 5.95
N LEU A 81 1.56 0.66 4.72
CA LEU A 81 1.38 1.62 3.62
C LEU A 81 0.17 2.53 3.84
N PHE A 82 -0.93 2.00 4.38
CA PHE A 82 -2.12 2.78 4.67
C PHE A 82 -1.83 3.87 5.71
N ARG A 83 -1.10 3.55 6.79
CA ARG A 83 -0.65 4.54 7.78
C ARG A 83 0.18 5.65 7.13
N ILE A 84 1.11 5.30 6.24
CA ILE A 84 1.92 6.27 5.50
C ILE A 84 1.02 7.18 4.65
N ILE A 85 0.11 6.58 3.87
CA ILE A 85 -0.84 7.31 3.02
C ILE A 85 -1.70 8.27 3.86
N PHE A 86 -2.20 7.80 5.00
CA PHE A 86 -3.08 8.58 5.88
C PHE A 86 -2.34 9.70 6.63
N SER A 87 -1.03 9.58 6.82
CA SER A 87 -0.19 10.65 7.38
C SER A 87 -0.09 11.87 6.46
N PHE A 88 -0.47 11.75 5.18
CA PHE A 88 -0.51 12.86 4.23
C PHE A 88 -1.79 13.69 4.42
N GLU A 89 -1.88 14.44 5.52
CA GLU A 89 -3.03 15.29 5.84
C GLU A 89 -3.40 16.22 4.67
N ASN A 90 -4.68 16.20 4.27
CA ASN A 90 -5.31 17.13 3.31
C ASN A 90 -4.62 17.26 1.94
N ARG A 91 -4.08 16.17 1.39
CA ARG A 91 -3.45 16.22 0.06
C ARG A 91 -4.37 15.72 -1.07
N PRO A 92 -4.35 16.36 -2.25
CA PRO A 92 -5.32 16.13 -3.34
C PRO A 92 -5.22 14.75 -4.01
N CYS A 93 -4.14 13.99 -3.80
CA CYS A 93 -3.98 12.67 -4.42
C CYS A 93 -4.53 11.52 -3.56
N LEU A 94 -4.86 11.78 -2.29
CA LEU A 94 -5.42 10.81 -1.36
C LEU A 94 -6.71 10.15 -1.88
N PRO A 95 -7.68 10.87 -2.48
CA PRO A 95 -8.86 10.25 -3.08
C PRO A 95 -8.56 9.28 -4.22
N ARG A 96 -7.55 9.57 -5.05
CA ARG A 96 -7.16 8.68 -6.16
C ARG A 96 -6.61 7.36 -5.61
N ILE A 97 -5.77 7.45 -4.57
CA ILE A 97 -5.15 6.28 -3.92
C ILE A 97 -6.22 5.43 -3.24
N ILE A 98 -7.12 6.04 -2.45
CA ILE A 98 -8.21 5.33 -1.78
C ILE A 98 -9.16 4.65 -2.79
N ASN A 99 -9.45 5.29 -3.93
CA ASN A 99 -10.24 4.64 -4.98
C ASN A 99 -9.51 3.45 -5.62
N LYS A 100 -8.20 3.56 -5.87
CA LYS A 100 -7.39 2.42 -6.37
C LYS A 100 -7.43 1.27 -5.37
N LEU A 101 -7.38 1.58 -4.07
CA LEU A 101 -7.46 0.62 -2.99
C LEU A 101 -8.81 -0.10 -2.93
N ARG A 102 -9.91 0.65 -2.94
CA ARG A 102 -11.27 0.10 -2.98
C ARG A 102 -11.44 -0.87 -4.15
N ASN A 103 -10.96 -0.50 -5.34
CA ASN A 103 -11.09 -1.33 -6.53
C ASN A 103 -10.25 -2.61 -6.47
N LYS A 104 -9.13 -2.63 -5.72
CA LYS A 104 -8.33 -3.84 -5.51
C LYS A 104 -8.91 -4.75 -4.45
N ASN A 105 -9.40 -4.17 -3.35
CA ASN A 105 -9.97 -4.91 -2.24
C ASN A 105 -10.97 -4.02 -1.50
N GLU A 106 -12.26 -4.17 -1.80
CA GLU A 106 -13.32 -3.38 -1.17
C GLU A 106 -13.36 -3.60 0.36
N LEU A 107 -13.09 -4.83 0.81
CA LEU A 107 -13.15 -5.18 2.23
C LEU A 107 -12.11 -4.45 3.07
N ILE A 108 -10.96 -4.12 2.48
CA ILE A 108 -9.91 -3.41 3.18
C ILE A 108 -10.32 -1.99 3.57
N ILE A 109 -11.22 -1.38 2.79
CA ILE A 109 -11.75 -0.04 3.10
C ILE A 109 -12.60 -0.09 4.37
N PHE A 110 -13.31 -1.18 4.65
CA PHE A 110 -14.09 -1.32 5.88
C PHE A 110 -13.22 -1.30 7.13
N LYS A 111 -12.02 -1.90 7.09
CA LYS A 111 -11.05 -1.86 8.20
C LYS A 111 -10.69 -0.43 8.60
N TYR A 112 -10.62 0.47 7.62
CA TYR A 112 -10.22 1.86 7.80
C TYR A 112 -11.36 2.88 7.71
N LEU A 113 -12.60 2.40 7.74
CA LEU A 113 -13.78 3.24 7.55
C LEU A 113 -13.90 4.31 8.64
N LYS A 114 -13.45 4.02 9.86
CA LYS A 114 -13.45 4.97 10.97
C LYS A 114 -12.51 6.14 10.71
N GLU A 115 -11.30 5.85 10.24
CA GLU A 115 -10.29 6.85 9.84
C GLU A 115 -10.85 7.70 8.69
N LEU A 116 -11.43 7.07 7.68
CA LEU A 116 -12.04 7.75 6.54
C LEU A 116 -13.21 8.66 6.95
N LYS A 117 -14.07 8.22 7.88
CA LYS A 117 -15.19 9.00 8.44
C LYS A 117 -14.74 10.29 9.12
N ASN A 118 -13.56 10.28 9.74
CA ASN A 118 -13.01 11.45 10.41
C ASN A 118 -12.41 12.48 9.44
N ASN A 119 -12.27 12.13 8.17
CA ASN A 119 -11.68 12.99 7.15
C ASN A 119 -12.75 13.48 6.15
N ARG A 120 -12.97 14.81 6.14
CA ARG A 120 -14.02 15.45 5.33
C ARG A 120 -13.94 15.16 3.83
N LEU A 121 -12.74 14.85 3.31
CA LEU A 121 -12.53 14.50 1.90
C LEU A 121 -13.24 13.19 1.51
N PHE A 122 -13.54 12.32 2.48
CA PHE A 122 -14.12 11.01 2.26
C PHE A 122 -15.58 10.88 2.69
N ASN A 123 -16.28 11.99 2.95
CA ASN A 123 -17.68 11.94 3.39
C ASN A 123 -18.59 11.17 2.42
N ASN A 124 -18.42 11.36 1.11
CA ASN A 124 -19.21 10.65 0.10
C ASN A 124 -18.86 9.16 0.05
N LEU A 125 -17.56 8.84 0.05
CA LEU A 125 -17.09 7.46 0.11
C LEU A 125 -17.59 6.76 1.37
N SER A 126 -17.55 7.41 2.53
CA SER A 126 -18.06 6.84 3.77
C SER A 126 -19.54 6.48 3.68
N LYS A 127 -20.37 7.35 3.09
CA LYS A 127 -21.81 7.08 2.92
C LYS A 127 -22.05 5.90 1.97
N GLU A 128 -21.28 5.83 0.88
CA GLU A 128 -21.31 4.71 -0.08
C GLU A 128 -20.94 3.40 0.62
N MET A 129 -19.86 3.39 1.41
CA MET A 129 -19.43 2.21 2.16
C MET A 129 -20.42 1.82 3.26
N ASP A 130 -21.04 2.77 3.97
CA ASP A 130 -22.09 2.47 4.96
C ASP A 130 -23.28 1.75 4.31
N LYS A 131 -23.68 2.18 3.11
CA LYS A 131 -24.72 1.49 2.33
C LYS A 131 -24.26 0.08 1.95
N ARG A 132 -23.04 -0.05 1.43
CA ARG A 132 -22.45 -1.33 1.01
C ARG A 132 -22.34 -2.33 2.16
N TYR A 133 -22.01 -1.85 3.36
CA TYR A 133 -21.94 -2.67 4.56
C TYR A 133 -23.31 -3.29 4.91
N ASN A 134 -24.37 -2.48 4.88
CA ASN A 134 -25.74 -2.96 5.11
C ASN A 134 -26.16 -3.97 4.03
N GLU A 135 -25.86 -3.70 2.76
CA GLU A 135 -26.12 -4.65 1.66
C GLU A 135 -25.42 -6.00 1.90
N ILE A 136 -24.19 -6.00 2.41
CA ILE A 136 -23.48 -7.25 2.76
C ILE A 136 -24.17 -7.94 3.93
N LEU A 137 -24.52 -7.22 5.00
CA LEU A 137 -25.24 -7.80 6.14
C LEU A 137 -26.58 -8.43 5.72
N ASP A 138 -27.32 -7.77 4.84
CA ASP A 138 -28.59 -8.28 4.31
C ASP A 138 -28.42 -9.56 3.46
N THR A 139 -27.21 -9.82 2.94
CA THR A 139 -26.88 -11.08 2.23
C THR A 139 -26.37 -12.20 3.13
N VAL A 140 -25.99 -11.87 4.36
CA VAL A 140 -25.58 -12.86 5.36
C VAL A 140 -26.82 -13.20 6.16
N ASP A 141 -27.57 -14.19 5.71
CA ASP A 141 -28.65 -14.79 6.52
C ASP A 141 -28.04 -15.26 7.85
N PHE A 142 -28.42 -14.61 8.94
CA PHE A 142 -28.13 -15.06 10.31
C PHE A 142 -29.11 -16.14 10.76
N ASP A 143 -29.66 -16.92 9.82
CA ASP A 143 -30.57 -18.02 10.13
C ASP A 143 -29.76 -19.26 10.59
N HIS A 144 -29.44 -19.25 11.89
CA HIS A 144 -29.27 -20.44 12.73
C HIS A 144 -30.21 -20.36 13.93
#